data_AF-A0A372ISG1-F1
#
_entry.id   AF-A0A372ISG1-F1
#
_cell.length_a   1.000
_cell.length_b   1.000
_cell.length_c   1.000
_cell.angle_alpha   90.00
_cell.angle_beta   90.00
_cell.angle_gamma   90.00
#
_symmetry.space_group_name_H-M   'P 1'
#
loop_
_entity.id
_entity.type
_entity.pdbx_description
1 polymer ?
#
loop_
_entity_poly.entity_id
_entity_poly.type
_entity_poly.pdbx_seq_one_letter_code
_entity_poly.pdbx_strand_id
1 'polypeptide(L)'
;MNDEWMRGDAVRFERTVKERKFSSVILNLFQNRQEEGQGMRRVFHSFSPERVQHIVLCALVSAGMILLASTTGFAAAGSGEPAGGPAAKRGDAIFHQRCVTCHNKEPGNTSPFGPPNLHGIFRDKVLTPPQAESIIRQGKGGMPTFGKILTPSQISDVVAYLKTQ
;
A
#
# COMPACT_ATOMS: atom_id res chain seq x y z
N MET A 1 -51.02 13.40 2.35
CA MET A 1 -49.89 13.53 1.41
C MET A 1 -49.61 12.12 0.91
N ASN A 2 -49.65 11.93 -0.40
CA ASN A 2 -50.19 10.73 -1.04
C ASN A 2 -49.08 9.88 -1.66
N ASP A 3 -49.12 8.56 -1.42
CA ASP A 3 -48.07 7.58 -1.79
C ASP A 3 -48.37 6.87 -3.12
N GLU A 4 -48.72 7.63 -4.15
CA GLU A 4 -49.24 7.12 -5.43
C GLU A 4 -48.20 7.15 -6.57
N TRP A 5 -46.94 6.78 -6.29
CA TRP A 5 -45.83 6.87 -7.27
C TRP A 5 -45.08 5.56 -7.54
N MET A 6 -45.47 4.41 -6.98
CA MET A 6 -44.62 3.19 -7.02
C MET A 6 -45.25 1.93 -7.64
N ARG A 7 -46.21 2.04 -8.58
CA ARG A 7 -46.81 0.84 -9.22
C ARG A 7 -46.74 0.76 -10.76
N GLY A 8 -45.93 1.60 -11.41
CA GLY A 8 -45.87 1.67 -12.88
C GLY A 8 -44.72 0.90 -13.57
N ASP A 9 -43.61 0.65 -12.89
CA ASP A 9 -42.33 0.41 -13.60
C ASP A 9 -41.88 -1.05 -13.70
N ALA A 10 -42.50 -1.98 -12.97
CA ALA A 10 -42.04 -3.36 -12.92
C ALA A 10 -42.32 -4.15 -14.22
N VAL A 11 -43.37 -3.80 -14.99
CA VAL A 11 -43.81 -4.60 -16.14
C VAL A 11 -43.03 -4.27 -17.43
N ARG A 12 -42.23 -3.19 -17.46
CA ARG A 12 -41.47 -2.79 -18.66
C ARG A 12 -40.05 -3.34 -18.73
N PHE A 13 -39.51 -3.86 -17.63
CA PHE A 13 -38.13 -4.34 -17.59
C PHE A 13 -37.95 -5.79 -18.08
N GLU A 14 -39.02 -6.61 -18.06
CA GLU A 14 -38.95 -8.03 -18.44
C GLU A 14 -38.91 -8.28 -19.96
N ARG A 15 -39.10 -7.25 -20.81
CA ARG A 15 -39.26 -7.44 -22.27
C ARG A 15 -38.00 -7.16 -23.11
N THR A 16 -36.85 -6.83 -22.52
CA THR A 16 -35.64 -6.44 -23.29
C THR A 16 -34.37 -7.26 -23.00
N VAL A 17 -34.44 -8.37 -22.25
CA VAL A 17 -33.28 -9.25 -22.00
C VAL A 17 -33.11 -10.33 -23.09
N LYS A 18 -34.08 -10.48 -24.02
CA LYS A 18 -34.12 -11.64 -24.94
C LYS A 18 -33.25 -11.54 -26.21
N GLU A 19 -32.52 -10.46 -26.44
CA GLU A 19 -31.74 -10.31 -27.68
C GLU A 19 -30.38 -9.63 -27.45
N ARG A 20 -29.49 -10.27 -26.69
CA ARG A 20 -28.05 -9.95 -26.77
C ARG A 20 -27.26 -11.23 -27.04
N LYS A 21 -26.91 -11.40 -28.31
CA LYS A 21 -25.86 -12.31 -28.79
C LYS A 21 -24.57 -12.04 -28.01
N PHE A 22 -24.34 -12.81 -26.96
CA PHE A 22 -23.05 -12.82 -26.27
C PHE A 22 -22.07 -13.64 -27.12
N SER A 23 -21.01 -12.95 -27.56
CA SER A 23 -19.92 -13.49 -28.36
C SER A 23 -19.26 -14.69 -27.64
N SER A 24 -19.04 -15.79 -28.37
CA SER A 24 -18.54 -17.10 -27.90
C SER A 24 -17.19 -17.09 -27.15
N VAL A 25 -16.57 -15.93 -27.01
CA VAL A 25 -15.28 -15.72 -26.32
C VAL A 25 -15.47 -15.60 -24.80
N ILE A 26 -16.58 -15.02 -24.33
CA ILE A 26 -16.82 -14.82 -22.87
C ILE A 26 -17.27 -16.14 -22.19
N LEU A 27 -17.99 -17.01 -22.91
CA LEU A 27 -18.42 -18.32 -22.37
C LEU A 27 -17.23 -19.28 -22.19
N ASN A 28 -16.23 -19.22 -23.07
CA ASN A 28 -15.03 -20.06 -23.00
C ASN A 28 -14.10 -19.73 -21.82
N LEU A 29 -14.13 -18.49 -21.30
CA LEU A 29 -13.26 -18.09 -20.19
C LEU A 29 -13.79 -18.50 -18.81
N PHE A 30 -15.09 -18.79 -18.67
CA PHE A 30 -15.69 -19.23 -17.41
C PHE A 30 -15.58 -20.75 -17.19
N GLN A 31 -15.51 -21.54 -18.26
CA GLN A 31 -15.37 -22.99 -18.18
C GLN A 31 -13.94 -23.44 -17.82
N ASN A 32 -12.91 -22.62 -18.04
CA ASN A 32 -11.51 -23.01 -17.86
C ASN A 32 -10.93 -22.77 -16.44
N ARG A 33 -11.75 -22.40 -15.44
CA ARG A 33 -11.28 -22.03 -14.08
C ARG A 33 -11.61 -23.04 -12.97
N GLN A 34 -12.27 -24.16 -13.28
CA GLN A 34 -12.81 -25.06 -12.23
C GLN A 34 -12.00 -26.35 -12.01
N GLU A 35 -10.84 -26.56 -12.67
CA GLU A 35 -10.14 -27.87 -12.64
C GLU A 35 -8.82 -27.92 -11.84
N GLU A 36 -8.31 -26.82 -11.27
CA GLU A 36 -6.99 -26.82 -10.61
C GLU A 36 -6.97 -27.31 -9.15
N GLY A 37 -8.09 -27.80 -8.61
CA GLY A 37 -8.25 -28.13 -7.19
C GLY A 37 -8.00 -29.59 -6.76
N GLN A 38 -7.66 -30.52 -7.66
CA GLN A 38 -7.79 -31.97 -7.37
C GLN A 38 -6.55 -32.84 -7.68
N GLY A 39 -5.34 -32.27 -7.65
CA GLY A 39 -4.10 -32.99 -8.02
C GLY A 39 -3.12 -33.35 -6.89
N MET A 40 -3.26 -32.83 -5.66
CA MET A 40 -2.19 -32.92 -4.64
C MET A 40 -2.50 -33.89 -3.49
N ARG A 41 -3.09 -35.05 -3.77
CA ARG A 41 -3.37 -36.09 -2.75
C ARG A 41 -2.68 -37.46 -3.00
N ARG A 42 -1.68 -37.54 -3.89
CA ARG A 42 -1.07 -38.85 -4.26
C ARG A 42 0.46 -39.00 -4.15
N VAL A 43 1.18 -38.12 -3.44
CA VAL A 43 2.64 -38.26 -3.28
C VAL A 43 3.07 -39.14 -2.08
N PHE A 44 2.13 -39.69 -1.30
CA PHE A 44 2.42 -40.43 -0.07
C PHE A 44 2.80 -41.93 -0.24
N HIS A 45 3.20 -42.41 -1.42
CA HIS A 45 3.46 -43.85 -1.64
C HIS A 45 4.86 -44.23 -2.14
N SER A 46 5.91 -43.47 -1.80
CA SER A 46 7.28 -43.98 -2.03
C SER A 46 8.25 -43.54 -0.93
N PHE A 47 8.15 -44.19 0.23
CA PHE A 47 9.16 -44.13 1.29
C PHE A 47 9.61 -45.55 1.63
N SER A 48 10.63 -46.03 0.92
CA SER A 48 11.37 -47.25 1.29
C SER A 48 12.33 -46.93 2.44
N PRO A 49 12.31 -47.66 3.57
CA PRO A 49 13.03 -47.32 4.81
C PRO A 49 14.56 -47.36 4.70
N GLU A 50 15.11 -47.95 3.65
CA GLU A 50 16.55 -48.22 3.51
C GLU A 50 17.34 -47.02 2.94
N ARG A 51 16.66 -46.01 2.38
CA ARG A 51 17.30 -44.79 1.86
C ARG A 51 17.36 -43.64 2.86
N VAL A 52 16.67 -43.76 4.00
CA VAL A 52 16.57 -42.68 5.01
C VAL A 52 17.88 -42.56 5.80
N GLN A 53 18.64 -43.64 5.95
CA GLN A 53 19.86 -43.65 6.76
C GLN A 53 21.03 -42.88 6.13
N HIS A 54 21.07 -42.73 4.80
CA HIS A 54 22.12 -41.96 4.11
C HIS A 54 21.82 -40.46 4.01
N ILE A 55 20.54 -40.06 4.04
CA ILE A 55 20.15 -38.64 3.92
C ILE A 55 20.45 -37.87 5.21
N VAL A 56 20.33 -38.52 6.38
CA VAL A 56 20.56 -37.88 7.69
C VAL A 56 22.04 -37.59 7.95
N LEU A 57 22.97 -38.40 7.42
CA LEU A 57 24.42 -38.21 7.58
C LEU A 57 24.99 -37.05 6.74
N CYS A 58 24.43 -36.78 5.55
CA CYS A 58 24.86 -35.65 4.73
C CYS A 58 24.38 -34.29 5.25
N ALA A 59 23.24 -34.24 5.96
CA ALA A 59 22.65 -33.01 6.47
C ALA A 59 23.38 -32.41 7.68
N LEU A 60 24.11 -33.22 8.46
CA LEU A 60 24.83 -32.73 9.64
C LEU A 60 26.19 -32.09 9.30
N VAL A 61 26.81 -32.48 8.18
CA VAL A 61 28.11 -31.93 7.75
C VAL A 61 27.98 -30.53 7.14
N SER A 62 26.79 -30.15 6.67
CA SER A 62 26.52 -28.81 6.09
C SER A 62 26.05 -27.76 7.10
N ALA A 63 25.62 -28.16 8.31
CA ALA A 63 25.13 -27.24 9.34
C ALA A 63 26.23 -26.63 10.23
N GLY A 64 27.50 -27.07 10.12
CA GLY A 64 28.61 -26.61 10.96
C GLY A 64 29.36 -25.35 10.48
N MET A 65 29.07 -24.84 9.28
CA MET A 65 29.82 -23.74 8.62
C MET A 65 28.97 -22.49 8.33
N ILE A 66 27.95 -22.20 9.16
CA ILE A 66 27.15 -20.96 9.06
C ILE A 66 26.90 -20.39 10.47
N LEU A 67 27.94 -20.26 11.29
CA LEU A 67 27.83 -19.66 12.64
C LEU A 67 28.90 -18.61 12.98
N LEU A 68 29.66 -18.12 12.00
CA LEU A 68 30.58 -17.00 12.20
C LEU A 68 30.57 -16.04 11.00
N ALA A 69 29.60 -15.13 10.93
CA ALA A 69 29.72 -13.78 10.35
C ALA A 69 28.33 -13.23 10.00
N SER A 70 27.60 -12.72 10.98
CA SER A 70 26.50 -11.77 10.70
C SER A 70 26.36 -10.79 11.86
N THR A 71 27.43 -10.05 12.12
CA THR A 71 27.34 -8.72 12.73
C THR A 71 27.52 -7.68 11.63
N THR A 72 26.68 -7.73 10.58
CA THR A 72 26.61 -6.63 9.61
C THR A 72 25.81 -5.51 10.25
N GLY A 73 26.50 -4.42 10.53
CA GLY A 73 26.00 -3.29 11.30
C GLY A 73 24.73 -2.67 10.74
N PHE A 74 23.90 -2.16 11.65
CA PHE A 74 22.91 -1.14 11.33
C PHE A 74 23.65 0.07 10.73
N ALA A 75 23.63 0.20 9.41
CA ALA A 75 23.95 1.46 8.77
C ALA A 75 22.93 2.49 9.28
N ALA A 76 23.38 3.38 10.15
CA ALA A 76 22.62 4.56 10.53
C ALA A 76 22.27 5.30 9.23
N ALA A 77 20.98 5.35 8.91
CA ALA A 77 20.43 6.19 7.86
C ALA A 77 20.64 7.65 8.26
N GLY A 78 21.82 8.16 7.96
CA GLY A 78 22.28 9.51 8.25
C GLY A 78 23.12 10.06 7.11
N SER A 79 22.87 9.62 5.88
CA SER A 79 23.26 10.36 4.68
C SER A 79 22.04 11.14 4.23
N GLY A 80 22.17 12.46 4.12
CA GLY A 80 21.14 13.32 3.57
C GLY A 80 20.77 12.83 2.18
N GLU A 81 19.69 12.05 2.09
CA GLU A 81 19.14 11.57 0.83
C GLU A 81 18.77 12.79 -0.02
N PRO A 82 19.15 12.81 -1.32
CA PRO A 82 18.79 13.91 -2.19
C PRO A 82 17.28 14.18 -2.14
N ALA A 83 16.90 15.45 -2.22
CA ALA A 83 15.51 15.84 -2.36
C ALA A 83 14.91 15.09 -3.57
N GLY A 84 13.91 14.24 -3.32
CA GLY A 84 13.31 13.36 -4.34
C GLY A 84 13.77 11.90 -4.32
N GLY A 85 14.61 11.50 -3.36
CA GLY A 85 15.02 10.10 -3.17
C GLY A 85 13.90 9.16 -2.69
N PRO A 86 14.22 7.87 -2.46
CA PRO A 86 13.27 6.87 -1.94
C PRO A 86 12.39 7.34 -0.76
N ALA A 87 12.95 8.08 0.20
CA ALA A 87 12.19 8.68 1.30
C ALA A 87 11.07 9.61 0.82
N ALA A 88 11.36 10.50 -0.13
CA ALA A 88 10.36 11.41 -0.69
C ALA A 88 9.27 10.64 -1.45
N LYS A 89 9.59 9.54 -2.13
CA LYS A 89 8.57 8.70 -2.81
C LYS A 89 7.63 8.02 -1.82
N ARG A 90 8.15 7.52 -0.69
CA ARG A 90 7.31 6.97 0.39
C ARG A 90 6.46 8.06 1.03
N GLY A 91 7.04 9.23 1.25
CA GLY A 91 6.34 10.41 1.77
C GLY A 91 5.19 10.87 0.88
N ASP A 92 5.38 10.88 -0.45
CA ASP A 92 4.34 11.20 -1.43
C ASP A 92 3.13 10.28 -1.29
N ALA A 93 3.37 8.96 -1.19
CA ALA A 93 2.29 7.99 -1.01
C ALA A 93 1.50 8.22 0.28
N ILE A 94 2.18 8.51 1.39
CA ILE A 94 1.53 8.82 2.68
C ILE A 94 0.74 10.13 2.58
N PHE A 95 1.33 11.15 1.96
CA PHE A 95 0.70 12.46 1.76
C PHE A 95 -0.62 12.31 0.98
N HIS A 96 -0.59 11.56 -0.12
CA HIS A 96 -1.76 11.28 -0.94
C HIS A 96 -2.86 10.45 -0.25
N GLN A 97 -2.50 9.66 0.76
CA GLN A 97 -3.49 8.88 1.50
C GLN A 97 -4.15 9.67 2.64
N ARG A 98 -3.44 10.65 3.21
CA ARG A 98 -3.81 11.23 4.52
C ARG A 98 -3.90 12.74 4.55
N CYS A 99 -3.06 13.43 3.79
CA CYS A 99 -2.87 14.87 3.90
C CYS A 99 -3.65 15.63 2.81
N VAL A 100 -3.77 15.06 1.60
CA VAL A 100 -4.43 15.69 0.45
C VAL A 100 -5.91 16.00 0.66
N THR A 101 -6.55 15.35 1.64
CA THR A 101 -7.94 15.63 2.00
C THR A 101 -8.14 17.08 2.44
N CYS A 102 -7.13 17.68 3.06
CA CYS A 102 -7.21 19.05 3.56
C CYS A 102 -6.14 19.96 2.93
N HIS A 103 -4.92 19.45 2.74
CA HIS A 103 -3.79 20.22 2.22
C HIS A 103 -3.60 20.00 0.72
N ASN A 104 -3.44 21.10 -0.01
CA ASN A 104 -3.00 21.08 -1.40
C ASN A 104 -1.50 21.40 -1.51
N LYS A 105 -0.94 21.12 -2.70
CA LYS A 105 0.46 21.40 -3.06
C LYS A 105 0.58 22.00 -4.47
N GLU A 106 -0.55 22.34 -5.08
CA GLU A 106 -0.56 22.93 -6.41
C GLU A 106 -0.12 24.39 -6.30
N PRO A 107 0.87 24.85 -7.10
CA PRO A 107 1.32 26.23 -7.07
C PRO A 107 0.14 27.20 -7.30
N GLY A 108 -0.03 28.18 -6.41
CA GLY A 108 -1.07 29.21 -6.55
C GLY A 108 -2.50 28.75 -6.24
N ASN A 109 -2.72 27.49 -5.88
CA ASN A 109 -4.03 27.00 -5.47
C ASN A 109 -4.24 27.24 -3.96
N THR A 110 -5.10 28.18 -3.59
CA THR A 110 -5.46 28.45 -2.18
C THR A 110 -6.86 27.93 -1.81
N SER A 111 -7.49 27.17 -2.72
CA SER A 111 -8.85 26.65 -2.61
C SER A 111 -8.95 25.47 -1.62
N PRO A 112 -10.12 25.19 -1.02
CA PRO A 112 -10.30 25.36 0.41
C PRO A 112 -10.79 24.05 1.05
N PHE A 113 -9.88 23.25 1.59
CA PHE A 113 -10.24 22.19 2.55
C PHE A 113 -9.37 22.19 3.81
N GLY A 114 -8.34 23.04 3.87
CA GLY A 114 -7.54 23.27 5.07
C GLY A 114 -6.25 24.04 4.76
N PRO A 115 -6.16 25.35 5.05
CA PRO A 115 -4.89 26.06 4.92
C PRO A 115 -3.84 25.47 5.89
N PRO A 116 -2.54 25.57 5.55
CA PRO A 116 -1.96 26.22 4.37
C PRO A 116 -1.84 25.27 3.15
N ASN A 117 -1.59 25.88 1.99
CA ASN A 117 -0.97 25.17 0.86
C ASN A 117 0.48 24.84 1.22
N LEU A 118 0.88 23.59 0.96
CA LEU A 118 2.19 23.06 1.36
C LEU A 118 3.25 23.13 0.25
N HIS A 119 2.89 23.62 -0.94
CA HIS A 119 3.85 23.93 -2.01
C HIS A 119 4.88 24.95 -1.53
N GLY A 120 6.17 24.66 -1.68
CA GLY A 120 7.24 25.58 -1.29
C GLY A 120 7.34 25.90 0.20
N ILE A 121 6.60 25.23 1.11
CA ILE A 121 6.50 25.62 2.54
C ILE A 121 7.86 25.73 3.24
N PHE A 122 8.82 24.89 2.83
CA PHE A 122 10.20 24.92 3.33
C PHE A 122 11.11 25.85 2.53
N ARG A 123 10.94 25.93 1.20
CA ARG A 123 11.71 26.84 0.35
C ARG A 123 11.46 28.30 0.72
N ASP A 124 10.21 28.62 1.02
CA ASP A 124 9.75 29.97 1.37
C ASP A 124 9.94 30.24 2.87
N LYS A 125 10.54 29.29 3.61
CA LYS A 125 10.88 29.37 5.04
C LYS A 125 9.69 29.68 5.96
N VAL A 126 8.48 29.36 5.51
CA VAL A 126 7.24 29.49 6.32
C VAL A 126 7.30 28.54 7.52
N LEU A 127 7.92 27.38 7.33
CA LEU A 127 8.10 26.37 8.37
C LEU A 127 9.48 25.72 8.22
N THR A 128 10.03 25.20 9.32
CA THR A 128 11.23 24.36 9.28
C THR A 128 10.87 22.87 9.29
N PRO A 129 11.70 21.97 8.74
CA PRO A 129 11.44 20.53 8.78
C PRO A 129 11.18 19.97 10.19
N PRO A 130 11.95 20.33 11.24
CA PRO A 130 11.67 19.84 12.60
C PRO A 130 10.33 20.34 13.16
N GLN A 131 9.94 21.57 12.83
CA GLN A 131 8.63 22.09 13.21
C GLN A 131 7.51 21.33 12.49
N ALA A 132 7.68 20.98 11.22
CA ALA A 132 6.73 20.17 10.48
C ALA A 132 6.58 18.76 11.08
N GLU A 133 7.68 18.09 11.41
CA GLU A 133 7.63 16.78 12.10
C GLU A 133 6.87 16.89 13.43
N SER A 134 7.13 17.95 14.19
CA SER A 134 6.43 18.19 15.46
C SER A 134 4.93 18.42 15.27
N ILE A 135 4.54 19.24 14.28
CA ILE A 135 3.13 19.51 13.95
C ILE A 135 2.43 18.25 13.45
N ILE A 136 3.05 17.45 12.58
CA ILE A 136 2.46 16.19 12.10
C ILE A 136 2.25 15.23 13.28
N ARG A 137 3.23 15.13 14.19
CA ARG A 137 3.10 14.29 15.38
C ARG A 137 1.97 14.75 16.30
N GLN A 138 1.89 16.04 16.60
CA GLN A 138 1.03 16.57 17.67
C GLN A 138 -0.34 17.05 17.17
N GLY A 139 -0.48 17.30 15.88
CA GLY A 139 -1.58 18.09 15.32
C GLY A 139 -1.42 19.58 15.60
N LYS A 140 -2.23 20.41 14.94
CA LYS A 140 -2.31 21.86 15.19
C LYS A 140 -3.65 22.41 14.71
N GLY A 141 -4.40 23.06 15.61
CA GLY A 141 -5.73 23.58 15.28
C GLY A 141 -6.66 22.46 14.81
N GLY A 142 -7.21 22.60 13.59
CA GLY A 142 -8.05 21.56 12.96
C GLY A 142 -7.29 20.37 12.36
N MET A 143 -5.95 20.43 12.29
CA MET A 143 -5.15 19.31 11.79
C MET A 143 -5.05 18.20 12.88
N PRO A 144 -5.47 16.96 12.59
CA PRO A 144 -5.43 15.86 13.56
C PRO A 144 -3.99 15.45 13.91
N THR A 145 -3.84 14.75 15.04
CA THR A 145 -2.56 14.16 15.46
C THR A 145 -2.27 12.87 14.70
N PHE A 146 -1.05 12.74 14.14
CA PHE A 146 -0.61 11.52 13.46
C PHE A 146 0.44 10.73 14.23
N GLY A 147 0.93 11.20 15.39
CA GLY A 147 2.01 10.54 16.14
C GLY A 147 1.69 9.15 16.66
N LYS A 148 0.40 8.74 16.68
CA LYS A 148 -0.04 7.38 17.03
C LYS A 148 -0.41 6.53 15.81
N ILE A 149 -0.44 7.13 14.62
CA ILE A 149 -0.88 6.50 13.36
C ILE A 149 0.32 6.24 12.46
N LEU A 150 1.26 7.19 12.40
CA LEU A 150 2.47 7.13 11.61
C LEU A 150 3.68 6.90 12.52
N THR A 151 4.60 6.06 12.07
CA THR A 151 5.90 5.89 12.74
C THR A 151 6.78 7.14 12.57
N PRO A 152 7.79 7.36 13.43
CA PRO A 152 8.72 8.48 13.26
C PRO A 152 9.38 8.51 11.87
N SER A 153 9.73 7.34 11.32
CA SER A 153 10.31 7.23 9.97
C SER A 153 9.33 7.68 8.89
N GLN A 154 8.04 7.30 9.01
CA GLN A 154 7.01 7.69 8.05
C GLN A 154 6.76 9.21 8.08
N ILE A 155 6.81 9.82 9.26
CA ILE A 155 6.69 11.28 9.40
C ILE A 155 7.89 11.98 8.74
N SER A 156 9.11 11.45 8.95
CA SER A 156 10.30 11.97 8.30
C SER A 156 10.26 11.80 6.78
N ASP A 157 9.73 10.68 6.27
CA ASP A 157 9.50 10.46 4.84
C ASP A 157 8.53 11.51 4.24
N VAL A 158 7.42 11.84 4.94
CA VAL A 158 6.50 12.93 4.53
C VAL A 158 7.22 14.27 4.49
N VAL A 159 8.06 14.57 5.48
CA VAL A 159 8.84 15.80 5.49
C VAL A 159 9.90 15.82 4.38
N ALA A 160 10.52 14.68 4.07
CA ALA A 160 11.42 14.54 2.92
C ALA A 160 10.70 14.81 1.61
N TYR A 161 9.45 14.36 1.48
CA TYR A 161 8.59 14.69 0.34
C TYR A 161 8.28 16.19 0.27
N LEU A 162 7.87 16.82 1.36
CA LEU A 162 7.58 18.26 1.39
C LEU A 162 8.79 19.15 1.06
N LYS A 163 10.03 18.66 1.25
CA LYS A 163 11.26 19.35 0.77
C LYS A 163 11.40 19.39 -0.76
N THR A 164 10.63 18.58 -1.47
CA THR A 164 10.62 18.55 -2.94
C THR A 164 9.54 19.43 -3.56
N GLN A 165 8.64 19.96 -2.73
CA GLN A 165 7.53 20.83 -3.13
C GLN A 165 7.98 22.29 -3.11
#